data_AF-A0A099MFH9-F1
#
_entry.id   AF-A0A099MFH9-F1
#
_cell.length_a   1.000
_cell.length_b   1.000
_cell.length_c   1.000
_cell.angle_alpha   90.00
_cell.angle_beta   90.00
_cell.angle_gamma   90.00
#
_symmetry.space_group_name_H-M   'P 1'
#
loop_
_entity.id
_entity.type
_entity.pdbx_description
1 polymer ?
#
loop_
_entity_poly.entity_id
_entity_poly.type
_entity_poly.pdbx_seq_one_letter_code
_entity_poly.pdbx_strand_id
1 'polypeptide(L)'
;MDSQRNILLIALALVSFLLFQQWQVAKNPAPQAATQAQSSSALPAPSFADELDPSPAQQASAKLITVTTDVLTLSIDTVGGDVVTAELNQYAAEQNSSDAFVLLKDIQGHQFIAQSGLVGPQGIDLSSSNRPQYQVSAESFTLADGQDELRIPMSYEANGLQYTKTFVLKRGSYAVDVEFDVVNNSGNNATFGMYAHLRQNLMDAGGSITMPTYRGGAYSSEETRYKKYSFDDMQDRNLSVNLPNGQGWAAMIQHYFAAAWIPRNEPGTNLYTRVIGNMGDIGVRMPNKTIANGEKAHFSATLWTGPKLQDQMAATAPNLDLVVDYGWLWFIAKPLHMLLSFIQSFVSNWGVAIICLTFIVRGAMYPLTKAQYTSMAKMRMLQPKLQAMRERIGDDRQRMSQEMMELYKKEKVNPLGGCLPLVLQMPIFIALYWSLMESVELRHSPFFGWITDLSAQDPYYILPLLMGASMFMIQKMSPTTVTDPMQQKIMTFMPVMFTFFFLFFPSGLVLYWLVSNIVTLIQQSLIYKALEKKGLHTK
;
A
#
# COMPACT_ATOMS: atom_id res chain seq x y z
N MET A 1 -22.81 -34.30 -9.10
CA MET A 1 -21.57 -34.59 -8.34
C MET A 1 -20.37 -33.81 -8.86
N ASP A 2 -20.12 -33.71 -10.17
CA ASP A 2 -19.01 -32.88 -10.70
C ASP A 2 -19.22 -31.37 -10.56
N SER A 3 -20.46 -30.91 -10.50
CA SER A 3 -20.82 -29.51 -10.30
C SER A 3 -20.60 -29.02 -8.86
N GLN A 4 -20.97 -29.85 -7.87
CA GLN A 4 -20.54 -29.69 -6.48
C GLN A 4 -19.03 -29.66 -6.39
N ARG A 5 -18.34 -30.52 -7.14
CA ARG A 5 -16.87 -30.52 -7.23
C ARG A 5 -16.33 -29.21 -7.80
N ASN A 6 -16.95 -28.61 -8.81
CA ASN A 6 -16.50 -27.35 -9.39
C ASN A 6 -16.79 -26.13 -8.51
N ILE A 7 -17.92 -26.09 -7.80
CA ILE A 7 -18.19 -25.04 -6.79
C ILE A 7 -17.28 -25.23 -5.59
N LEU A 8 -17.07 -26.47 -5.14
CA LEU A 8 -16.07 -26.79 -4.13
C LEU A 8 -14.68 -26.46 -4.64
N LEU A 9 -14.37 -26.57 -5.94
CA LEU A 9 -13.08 -26.15 -6.50
C LEU A 9 -12.94 -24.64 -6.63
N ILE A 10 -14.03 -23.88 -6.85
CA ILE A 10 -13.99 -22.41 -6.85
C ILE A 10 -13.93 -21.90 -5.41
N ALA A 11 -14.71 -22.47 -4.50
CA ALA A 11 -14.66 -22.18 -3.07
C ALA A 11 -13.33 -22.63 -2.49
N LEU A 12 -12.80 -23.78 -2.88
CA LEU A 12 -11.44 -24.23 -2.57
C LEU A 12 -10.43 -23.34 -3.25
N ALA A 13 -10.60 -22.87 -4.49
CA ALA A 13 -9.65 -21.95 -5.11
C ALA A 13 -9.64 -20.60 -4.39
N LEU A 14 -10.78 -20.13 -3.91
CA LEU A 14 -10.92 -18.88 -3.17
C LEU A 14 -10.40 -19.03 -1.73
N VAL A 15 -10.71 -20.14 -1.05
CA VAL A 15 -10.18 -20.49 0.27
C VAL A 15 -8.70 -20.83 0.20
N SER A 16 -8.23 -21.54 -0.83
CA SER A 16 -6.82 -21.80 -1.09
C SER A 16 -6.09 -20.54 -1.53
N PHE A 17 -6.76 -19.58 -2.19
CA PHE A 17 -6.19 -18.27 -2.46
C PHE A 17 -6.05 -17.46 -1.17
N LEU A 18 -7.06 -17.46 -0.29
CA LEU A 18 -7.00 -16.83 1.03
C LEU A 18 -5.98 -17.52 1.95
N LEU A 19 -5.90 -18.86 1.91
CA LEU A 19 -4.89 -19.65 2.63
C LEU A 19 -3.50 -19.48 2.03
N PHE A 20 -3.37 -19.32 0.71
CA PHE A 20 -2.11 -19.01 0.05
C PHE A 20 -1.67 -17.58 0.37
N GLN A 21 -2.61 -16.64 0.52
CA GLN A 21 -2.34 -15.29 0.98
C GLN A 21 -1.85 -15.32 2.44
N GLN A 22 -2.55 -16.05 3.31
CA GLN A 22 -2.10 -16.33 4.69
C GLN A 22 -0.75 -17.08 4.73
N TRP A 23 -0.52 -18.01 3.81
CA TRP A 23 0.73 -18.76 3.71
C TRP A 23 1.87 -17.93 3.15
N GLN A 24 1.63 -17.03 2.19
CA GLN A 24 2.62 -16.05 1.74
C GLN A 24 3.04 -15.11 2.89
N VAL A 25 2.07 -14.72 3.73
CA VAL A 25 2.35 -14.01 4.98
C VAL A 25 3.19 -14.89 5.93
N ALA A 26 2.86 -16.18 6.06
CA ALA A 26 3.55 -17.10 7.00
C ALA A 26 4.87 -17.72 6.51
N LYS A 27 5.17 -17.72 5.20
CA LYS A 27 6.26 -18.52 4.59
C LYS A 27 7.30 -17.69 3.84
N ASN A 28 7.47 -16.42 4.21
CA ASN A 28 8.80 -15.81 4.15
C ASN A 28 9.71 -16.64 5.06
N PRO A 29 10.60 -17.48 4.54
CA PRO A 29 11.30 -18.43 5.39
C PRO A 29 12.23 -17.65 6.33
N ALA A 30 12.07 -17.86 7.64
CA ALA A 30 13.15 -17.60 8.57
C ALA A 30 14.37 -18.43 8.10
N PRO A 31 15.56 -17.82 7.89
CA PRO A 31 16.76 -18.58 7.63
C PRO A 31 17.00 -19.55 8.80
N GLN A 32 17.16 -20.83 8.48
CA GLN A 32 17.50 -21.85 9.47
C GLN A 32 18.76 -21.43 10.23
N ALA A 33 18.67 -21.47 11.56
CA ALA A 33 19.80 -21.19 12.45
C ALA A 33 20.92 -22.19 12.18
N ALA A 34 22.06 -21.69 11.70
CA ALA A 34 23.32 -22.41 11.82
C ALA A 34 23.70 -22.42 13.31
N THR A 35 23.70 -23.60 13.92
CA THR A 35 24.25 -23.83 15.25
C THR A 35 25.77 -23.60 15.22
N GLN A 36 26.22 -22.45 15.70
CA GLN A 36 27.61 -22.28 16.13
C GLN A 36 27.68 -22.45 17.64
N ALA A 37 28.56 -23.37 18.04
CA ALA A 37 28.83 -23.74 19.42
C ALA A 37 29.34 -22.54 20.22
N GLN A 38 28.72 -22.34 21.38
CA GLN A 38 29.09 -21.36 22.38
C GLN A 38 30.38 -21.80 23.07
N SER A 39 31.51 -21.16 22.76
CA SER A 39 32.71 -21.19 23.59
C SER A 39 32.70 -19.97 24.51
N SER A 40 32.39 -20.22 25.78
CA SER A 40 32.58 -19.25 26.86
C SER A 40 34.08 -19.01 27.06
N SER A 41 34.56 -17.82 26.70
CA SER A 41 35.80 -17.27 27.26
C SER A 41 35.52 -15.85 27.72
N ALA A 42 35.32 -15.72 29.03
CA ALA A 42 35.35 -14.44 29.70
C ALA A 42 36.80 -13.95 29.72
N LEU A 43 37.03 -12.74 29.21
CA LEU A 43 38.18 -11.91 29.55
C LEU A 43 37.68 -10.51 29.91
N PRO A 44 38.34 -9.83 30.86
CA PRO A 44 37.82 -8.60 31.46
C PRO A 44 38.00 -7.42 30.51
N ALA A 45 36.95 -6.64 30.28
CA ALA A 45 37.06 -5.34 29.63
C ALA A 45 37.68 -4.33 30.61
N PRO A 46 38.75 -3.60 30.24
CA PRO A 46 39.27 -2.52 31.06
C PRO A 46 38.28 -1.36 31.10
N SER A 47 37.96 -0.95 32.33
CA SER A 47 37.26 0.30 32.66
C SER A 47 38.07 1.50 32.16
N PHE A 48 37.49 2.24 31.21
CA PHE A 48 37.84 3.63 30.91
C PHE A 48 36.53 4.39 30.71
N ALA A 49 35.80 4.55 31.80
CA ALA A 49 34.67 5.45 31.92
C ALA A 49 34.80 6.16 33.27
N ASP A 50 35.80 7.02 33.37
CA ASP A 50 35.89 8.10 34.34
C ASP A 50 36.79 9.16 33.69
N GLU A 51 36.42 10.43 33.84
CA GLU A 51 36.96 11.61 33.15
C GLU A 51 36.50 11.78 31.69
N LEU A 52 35.24 12.21 31.52
CA LEU A 52 34.78 13.27 30.61
C LEU A 52 33.24 13.43 30.63
N ASP A 53 32.58 13.13 31.76
CA ASP A 53 31.15 13.46 31.94
C ASP A 53 31.02 14.96 32.26
N PRO A 54 30.40 15.79 31.40
CA PRO A 54 29.95 17.11 31.83
C PRO A 54 28.86 16.93 32.89
N SER A 55 28.90 17.77 33.94
CA SER A 55 27.88 17.83 34.98
C SER A 55 26.46 17.87 34.38
N PRO A 56 25.46 17.25 35.05
CA PRO A 56 24.09 17.25 34.56
C PRO A 56 23.58 18.69 34.48
N ALA A 57 23.53 19.22 33.27
CA ALA A 57 22.83 20.47 32.99
C ALA A 57 21.34 20.25 33.27
N GLN A 58 20.78 21.19 34.02
CA GLN A 58 19.37 21.36 34.34
C GLN A 58 18.44 20.78 33.26
N GLN A 59 17.49 19.92 33.67
CA GLN A 59 16.37 19.48 32.84
C GLN A 59 15.56 20.69 32.37
N ALA A 60 15.94 21.23 31.22
CA ALA A 60 15.25 22.33 30.58
C ALA A 60 13.96 21.80 29.93
N SER A 61 12.86 22.53 30.09
CA SER A 61 11.59 22.18 29.47
C SER A 61 11.72 22.11 27.95
N ALA A 62 11.38 20.96 27.36
CA ALA A 62 11.24 20.78 25.92
C ALA A 62 10.35 21.89 25.33
N LYS A 63 10.84 22.55 24.28
CA LYS A 63 10.06 23.53 23.52
C LYS A 63 9.77 22.94 22.14
N LEU A 64 8.52 23.09 21.70
CA LEU A 64 8.10 22.70 20.36
C LEU A 64 8.19 23.90 19.42
N ILE A 65 8.84 23.72 18.27
CA ILE A 65 8.78 24.67 17.16
C ILE A 65 7.80 24.17 16.10
N THR A 66 7.07 25.09 15.46
CA THR A 66 6.13 24.78 14.38
C THR A 66 6.74 25.14 13.03
N VAL A 67 6.70 24.21 12.08
CA VAL A 67 7.20 24.43 10.71
C VAL A 67 6.06 24.16 9.72
N THR A 68 5.63 25.18 8.99
CA THR A 68 4.48 25.11 8.08
C THR A 68 4.89 25.36 6.64
N THR A 69 4.45 24.48 5.74
CA THR A 69 4.49 24.63 4.28
C THR A 69 3.09 24.54 3.70
N ASP A 70 2.98 24.51 2.38
CA ASP A 70 1.72 24.29 1.66
C ASP A 70 1.14 22.89 1.88
N VAL A 71 1.98 21.88 2.17
CA VAL A 71 1.56 20.47 2.30
C VAL A 71 1.77 19.86 3.68
N LEU A 72 2.67 20.43 4.49
CA LEU A 72 3.05 19.89 5.79
C LEU A 72 2.99 20.94 6.90
N THR A 73 2.50 20.54 8.07
CA THR A 73 2.74 21.26 9.33
C THR A 73 3.42 20.31 10.30
N LEU A 74 4.65 20.63 10.69
CA LEU A 74 5.47 19.80 11.59
C LEU A 74 5.61 20.48 12.95
N SER A 75 5.54 19.68 14.01
CA SER A 75 5.98 20.08 15.35
C SER A 75 7.29 19.37 15.66
N ILE A 76 8.35 20.14 15.93
CA ILE A 76 9.69 19.63 16.18
C ILE A 76 10.08 19.95 17.63
N ASP A 77 10.51 18.93 18.38
CA ASP A 77 11.05 19.10 19.72
C ASP A 77 12.49 19.63 19.64
N THR A 78 12.76 20.76 20.28
CA THR A 78 14.11 21.35 20.39
C THR A 78 15.09 20.47 21.16
N VAL A 79 14.60 19.52 21.97
CA VAL A 79 15.42 18.48 22.59
C VAL A 79 15.59 17.34 21.59
N GLY A 80 16.81 17.19 21.07
CA GLY A 80 17.16 16.19 20.06
C GLY A 80 16.76 16.56 18.62
N GLY A 81 15.79 17.46 18.43
CA GLY A 81 15.29 17.83 17.11
C GLY A 81 14.40 16.75 16.51
N ASP A 82 13.48 16.16 17.28
CA ASP A 82 12.60 15.10 16.75
C ASP A 82 11.32 15.67 16.16
N VAL A 83 10.82 15.06 15.09
CA VAL A 83 9.49 15.40 14.54
C VAL A 83 8.45 14.59 15.32
N VAL A 84 7.76 15.27 16.23
CA VAL A 84 6.76 14.67 17.14
C VAL A 84 5.33 14.77 16.58
N THR A 85 5.09 15.68 15.65
CA THR A 85 3.82 15.78 14.93
C THR A 85 4.05 16.12 13.46
N ALA A 86 3.26 15.51 12.58
CA ALA A 86 3.25 15.83 11.15
C ALA A 86 1.81 15.79 10.62
N GLU A 87 1.26 16.97 10.36
CA GLU A 87 -0.05 17.17 9.76
C GLU A 87 0.08 17.34 8.25
N LEU A 88 -0.82 16.70 7.50
CA LEU A 88 -0.83 16.74 6.05
C LEU A 88 -1.90 17.75 5.60
N ASN A 89 -1.50 18.99 5.33
CA ASN A 89 -2.38 20.14 5.14
C ASN A 89 -3.39 19.97 3.99
N GLN A 90 -3.10 19.11 3.02
CA GLN A 90 -3.96 18.83 1.85
C GLN A 90 -4.94 17.67 2.07
N TYR A 91 -4.89 16.99 3.21
CA TYR A 91 -5.71 15.81 3.49
C TYR A 91 -6.48 15.99 4.78
N ALA A 92 -7.81 16.02 4.71
CA ALA A 92 -8.65 16.07 5.90
C ALA A 92 -8.55 14.76 6.72
N ALA A 93 -8.66 14.88 8.04
CA ALA A 93 -8.66 13.75 8.97
C ALA A 93 -9.84 12.81 8.70
N GLU A 94 -11.02 13.40 8.51
CA GLU A 94 -12.28 12.73 8.19
C GLU A 94 -13.00 13.48 7.07
N GLN A 95 -13.96 12.82 6.43
CA GLN A 95 -14.76 13.47 5.40
C GLN A 95 -15.57 14.63 5.98
N ASN A 96 -15.53 15.79 5.32
CA ASN A 96 -16.14 17.05 5.77
C ASN A 96 -15.56 17.64 7.07
N SER A 97 -14.43 17.12 7.58
CA SER A 97 -13.70 17.77 8.67
C SER A 97 -12.79 18.88 8.12
N SER A 98 -12.63 19.97 8.88
CA SER A 98 -11.63 21.00 8.63
C SER A 98 -10.24 20.62 9.13
N ASP A 99 -10.14 19.59 9.97
CA ASP A 99 -8.90 19.20 10.61
C ASP A 99 -8.03 18.40 9.64
N ALA A 100 -6.74 18.73 9.58
CA ALA A 100 -5.78 18.00 8.77
C ALA A 100 -5.53 16.60 9.34
N PHE A 101 -5.22 15.64 8.47
CA PHE A 101 -4.83 14.31 8.86
C PHE A 101 -3.45 14.34 9.51
N VAL A 102 -3.38 13.86 10.75
CA VAL A 102 -2.14 13.80 11.52
C VAL A 102 -1.49 12.42 11.37
N LEU A 103 -0.36 12.36 10.65
CA LEU A 103 0.38 11.13 10.41
C LEU A 103 1.27 10.77 11.60
N LEU A 104 2.22 11.65 11.93
CA LEU A 104 3.05 11.51 13.12
C LEU A 104 2.33 12.21 14.28
N LYS A 105 2.25 11.57 15.44
CA LYS A 105 1.64 12.12 16.65
C LYS A 105 2.25 11.52 17.90
N ASP A 106 2.40 12.34 18.92
CA ASP A 106 2.88 11.95 20.24
C ASP A 106 1.80 12.23 21.29
N ILE A 107 0.85 11.31 21.43
CA ILE A 107 -0.26 11.42 22.38
C ILE A 107 -0.29 10.22 23.32
N GLN A 108 -0.91 10.38 24.48
CA GLN A 108 -1.03 9.31 25.46
C GLN A 108 -1.69 8.06 24.84
N GLY A 109 -0.99 6.93 24.88
CA GLY A 109 -1.47 5.65 24.32
C GLY A 109 -1.25 5.49 22.81
N HIS A 110 -0.77 6.52 22.11
CA HIS A 110 -0.38 6.42 20.70
C HIS A 110 0.75 7.38 20.36
N GLN A 111 1.95 6.84 20.27
CA GLN A 111 3.13 7.52 19.79
C GLN A 111 3.50 6.96 18.40
N PHE A 112 3.70 7.87 17.45
CA PHE A 112 4.31 7.63 16.15
C PHE A 112 5.13 8.88 15.78
N ILE A 113 6.44 8.82 15.95
CA ILE A 113 7.35 9.98 15.81
C ILE A 113 8.55 9.62 14.93
N ALA A 114 9.20 10.63 14.36
CA ALA A 114 10.45 10.47 13.60
C ALA A 114 11.61 11.11 14.37
N GLN A 115 12.56 10.27 14.80
CA GLN A 115 13.71 10.70 15.60
C GLN A 115 14.98 10.63 14.76
N SER A 116 15.89 11.58 14.97
CA SER A 116 17.21 11.58 14.35
C SER A 116 18.24 12.29 15.22
N GLY A 117 19.49 11.86 15.17
CA GLY A 117 20.55 12.40 16.01
C GLY A 117 21.93 11.84 15.68
N LEU A 118 22.93 12.22 16.48
CA LEU A 118 24.32 11.81 16.36
C LEU A 118 24.72 10.93 17.54
N VAL A 119 25.12 9.70 17.25
CA VAL A 119 25.51 8.68 18.25
C VAL A 119 26.91 8.15 17.98
N GLY A 120 27.57 7.66 19.02
CA GLY A 120 28.95 7.17 18.96
C GLY A 120 29.71 7.59 20.21
N PRO A 121 31.02 7.30 20.28
CA PRO A 121 31.84 7.62 21.46
C PRO A 121 31.80 9.10 21.87
N GLN A 122 31.67 10.03 20.91
CA GLN A 122 31.48 11.47 21.16
C GLN A 122 30.13 11.98 20.64
N GLY A 123 29.15 11.10 20.47
CA GLY A 123 27.79 11.49 20.07
C GLY A 123 27.08 12.26 21.19
N ILE A 124 26.14 13.13 20.81
CA ILE A 124 25.37 13.97 21.74
C ILE A 124 23.99 13.39 22.07
N ASP A 125 23.51 12.42 21.29
CA ASP A 125 22.20 11.78 21.47
C ASP A 125 22.35 10.39 22.13
N LEU A 126 22.94 10.35 23.34
CA LEU A 126 23.36 9.08 23.98
C LEU A 126 22.21 8.29 24.63
N SER A 127 21.18 8.97 25.15
CA SER A 127 20.01 8.34 25.76
C SER A 127 18.76 9.21 25.58
N SER A 128 17.57 8.66 25.82
CA SER A 128 16.33 9.45 25.79
C SER A 128 16.28 10.56 26.85
N SER A 129 17.08 10.46 27.91
CA SER A 129 17.16 11.44 28.99
C SER A 129 18.33 12.43 28.85
N ASN A 130 19.25 12.20 27.92
CA ASN A 130 20.44 13.02 27.70
C ASN A 130 20.59 13.29 26.20
N ARG A 131 19.85 14.30 25.73
CA ARG A 131 19.82 14.75 24.33
C ARG A 131 20.11 16.25 24.24
N PRO A 132 20.70 16.72 23.14
CA PRO A 132 21.05 18.13 22.98
C PRO A 132 19.80 18.99 22.97
N GLN A 133 19.84 20.10 23.70
CA GLN A 133 18.83 21.14 23.58
C GLN A 133 19.32 22.17 22.56
N TYR A 134 18.77 22.12 21.35
CA TYR A 134 19.17 23.05 20.30
C TYR A 134 18.61 24.45 20.52
N GLN A 135 19.41 25.45 20.14
CA GLN A 135 18.99 26.83 20.00
C GLN A 135 18.43 27.05 18.59
N VAL A 136 17.35 27.81 18.50
CA VAL A 136 16.61 28.08 17.27
C VAL A 136 16.19 29.55 17.25
N SER A 137 16.12 30.15 16.06
CA SER A 137 15.89 31.60 15.91
C SER A 137 14.45 32.05 16.19
N ALA A 138 13.47 31.15 16.07
CA ALA A 138 12.06 31.42 16.26
C ALA A 138 11.30 30.15 16.70
N GLU A 139 10.09 30.33 17.24
CA GLU A 139 9.19 29.23 17.62
C GLU A 139 8.28 28.79 16.46
N SER A 140 8.17 29.59 15.40
CA SER A 140 7.41 29.25 14.19
C SER A 140 8.15 29.65 12.92
N PHE A 141 8.06 28.79 11.91
CA PHE A 141 8.63 28.98 10.58
C PHE A 141 7.56 28.66 9.55
N THR A 142 7.37 29.55 8.57
CA THR A 142 6.40 29.33 7.49
C THR A 142 7.08 29.58 6.16
N LEU A 143 6.88 28.67 5.21
CA LEU A 143 7.35 28.84 3.84
C LEU A 143 6.55 29.97 3.18
N ALA A 144 7.19 31.12 3.00
CA ALA A 144 6.55 32.32 2.47
C ALA A 144 6.13 32.13 1.00
N ASP A 145 5.10 32.86 0.57
CA ASP A 145 4.66 32.88 -0.82
C ASP A 145 5.80 33.30 -1.76
N GLY A 146 5.96 32.57 -2.87
CA GLY A 146 7.04 32.79 -3.84
C GLY A 146 8.40 32.20 -3.47
N GLN A 147 8.55 31.57 -2.30
CA GLN A 147 9.74 30.78 -1.94
C GLN A 147 9.52 29.29 -2.22
N ASP A 148 10.55 28.59 -2.70
CA ASP A 148 10.47 27.15 -3.00
C ASP A 148 11.13 26.27 -1.93
N GLU A 149 11.92 26.85 -1.02
CA GLU A 149 12.66 26.14 0.03
C GLU A 149 12.60 26.91 1.36
N LEU A 150 12.41 26.18 2.45
CA LEU A 150 12.48 26.67 3.83
C LEU A 150 13.55 25.88 4.57
N ARG A 151 14.52 26.58 5.15
CA ARG A 151 15.61 26.01 5.97
C ARG A 151 15.47 26.44 7.43
N ILE A 152 15.52 25.47 8.35
CA ILE A 152 15.40 25.69 9.80
C ILE A 152 16.67 25.18 10.48
N PRO A 153 17.71 26.02 10.61
CA PRO A 153 18.93 25.65 11.33
C PRO A 153 18.72 25.69 12.83
N MET A 154 19.20 24.65 13.51
CA MET A 154 19.15 24.48 14.96
C MET A 154 20.57 24.21 15.46
N SER A 155 21.11 25.11 16.30
CA SER A 155 22.51 25.07 16.71
C SER A 155 22.67 24.55 18.13
N TYR A 156 23.70 23.75 18.37
CA TYR A 156 24.11 23.27 19.68
C TYR A 156 25.62 23.24 19.77
N GLU A 157 26.18 23.63 20.92
CA GLU A 157 27.62 23.58 21.16
C GLU A 157 27.90 22.77 22.42
N ALA A 158 28.81 21.81 22.32
CA ALA A 158 29.26 21.01 23.45
C ALA A 158 30.65 20.46 23.21
N ASN A 159 31.47 20.38 24.28
CA ASN A 159 32.78 19.75 24.26
C ASN A 159 33.74 20.31 23.19
N GLY A 160 33.60 21.59 22.82
CA GLY A 160 34.37 22.23 21.75
C GLY A 160 33.95 21.84 20.32
N LEU A 161 32.83 21.15 20.15
CA LEU A 161 32.19 20.91 18.86
C LEU A 161 30.96 21.80 18.69
N GLN A 162 30.75 22.26 17.45
CA GLN A 162 29.57 23.00 17.03
C GLN A 162 28.74 22.11 16.12
N TYR A 163 27.47 21.90 16.48
CA TYR A 163 26.52 21.09 15.76
C TYR A 163 25.42 21.98 15.20
N THR A 164 25.13 21.86 13.91
CA THR A 164 23.98 22.51 13.28
C THR A 164 23.11 21.44 12.64
N LYS A 165 21.92 21.21 13.21
CA LYS A 165 20.88 20.36 12.63
C LYS A 165 19.96 21.24 11.79
N THR A 166 19.83 20.97 10.50
CA THR A 166 18.99 21.76 9.60
C THR A 166 17.89 20.90 9.01
N PHE A 167 16.63 21.34 9.19
CA PHE A 167 15.51 20.81 8.42
C PHE A 167 15.34 21.62 7.14
N VAL A 168 15.25 20.95 6.00
CA VAL A 168 15.04 21.57 4.69
C VAL A 168 13.75 21.02 4.09
N LEU A 169 12.79 21.92 3.88
CA LEU A 169 11.49 21.60 3.30
C LEU A 169 11.33 22.33 1.98
N LYS A 170 10.68 21.69 1.01
CA LYS A 170 10.41 22.28 -0.32
C LYS A 170 8.92 22.36 -0.57
N ARG A 171 8.51 23.36 -1.36
CA ARG A 171 7.10 23.55 -1.76
C ARG A 171 6.55 22.29 -2.43
N GLY A 172 5.36 21.86 -2.02
CA GLY A 172 4.68 20.70 -2.59
C GLY A 172 5.34 19.34 -2.33
N SER A 173 6.37 19.27 -1.46
CA SER A 173 7.14 18.06 -1.16
C SER A 173 6.84 17.51 0.22
N TYR A 174 6.68 16.19 0.31
CA TYR A 174 6.60 15.43 1.57
C TYR A 174 7.94 14.84 2.01
N ALA A 175 8.99 15.06 1.22
CA ALA A 175 10.38 14.74 1.55
C ALA A 175 11.02 15.93 2.29
N VAL A 176 11.42 15.70 3.54
CA VAL A 176 12.10 16.65 4.41
C VAL A 176 13.54 16.20 4.57
N ASP A 177 14.50 17.00 4.10
CA ASP A 177 15.91 16.68 4.32
C ASP A 177 16.33 17.12 5.74
N VAL A 178 17.07 16.26 6.42
CA VAL A 178 17.63 16.48 7.74
C VAL A 178 19.14 16.37 7.64
N GLU A 179 19.79 17.51 7.77
CA GLU A 179 21.23 17.70 7.62
C GLU A 179 21.87 17.96 8.99
N PHE A 180 23.04 17.38 9.22
CA PHE A 180 23.90 17.70 10.35
C PHE A 180 25.24 18.20 9.83
N ASP A 181 25.54 19.46 10.11
CA ASP A 181 26.87 20.03 9.93
C ASP A 181 27.57 20.08 11.28
N VAL A 182 28.76 19.50 11.35
CA VAL A 182 29.55 19.48 12.59
C VAL A 182 30.92 20.08 12.34
N VAL A 183 31.33 21.02 13.19
CA VAL A 183 32.66 21.64 13.20
C VAL A 183 33.37 21.23 14.48
N ASN A 184 34.53 20.58 14.35
CA ASN A 184 35.30 20.14 15.51
C ASN A 184 36.41 21.15 15.85
N ASN A 185 36.26 21.86 16.97
CA ASN A 185 37.29 22.77 17.52
C ASN A 185 37.73 22.33 18.93
N SER A 186 37.56 21.04 19.26
CA SER A 186 37.76 20.51 20.63
C SER A 186 39.22 20.30 21.03
N GLY A 187 40.16 20.38 20.09
CA GLY A 187 41.56 20.00 20.28
C GLY A 187 41.83 18.50 20.15
N ASN A 188 40.79 17.66 20.04
CA ASN A 188 40.88 16.19 19.89
C ASN A 188 40.07 15.71 18.68
N ASN A 189 40.28 14.45 18.28
CA ASN A 189 39.42 13.80 17.27
C ASN A 189 38.06 13.43 17.89
N ALA A 190 36.98 13.61 17.14
CA ALA A 190 35.64 13.22 17.56
C ALA A 190 35.03 12.20 16.59
N THR A 191 34.38 11.17 17.14
CA THR A 191 33.85 10.05 16.37
C THR A 191 32.37 9.81 16.67
N PHE A 192 31.53 9.93 15.65
CA PHE A 192 30.10 9.64 15.72
C PHE A 192 29.51 9.43 14.32
N GLY A 193 28.29 8.93 14.26
CA GLY A 193 27.51 8.82 13.03
C GLY A 193 26.05 9.11 13.29
N MET A 194 25.34 9.47 12.23
CA MET A 194 23.92 9.76 12.30
C MET A 194 23.09 8.49 12.45
N TYR A 195 22.05 8.57 13.26
CA TYR A 195 20.94 7.63 13.24
C TYR A 195 19.65 8.38 12.89
N ALA A 196 18.72 7.67 12.26
CA ALA A 196 17.38 8.18 12.02
C ALA A 196 16.40 7.00 12.04
N HIS A 197 15.38 7.04 12.89
CA HIS A 197 14.36 6.00 12.96
C HIS A 197 12.96 6.57 13.14
N LEU A 198 11.98 5.72 12.84
CA LEU A 198 10.58 5.91 13.16
C LEU A 198 10.29 5.07 14.39
N ARG A 199 9.67 5.69 15.39
CA ARG A 199 9.26 5.04 16.63
C ARG A 199 7.74 5.02 16.69
N GLN A 200 7.16 3.86 16.90
CA GLN A 200 5.72 3.69 16.93
C GLN A 200 5.25 2.64 17.93
N ASN A 201 4.11 2.86 18.57
CA ASN A 201 3.47 1.83 19.38
C ASN A 201 3.13 0.59 18.54
N LEU A 202 3.42 -0.59 19.10
CA LEU A 202 3.10 -1.90 18.50
C LEU A 202 1.61 -2.25 18.62
N MET A 203 0.76 -1.32 19.10
CA MET A 203 -0.68 -1.58 19.28
C MET A 203 -1.41 -1.71 17.95
N ASP A 204 -2.31 -2.70 17.93
CA ASP A 204 -3.22 -3.05 16.86
C ASP A 204 -4.35 -2.00 16.73
N ALA A 205 -4.01 -0.79 16.28
CA ALA A 205 -5.01 0.27 16.12
C ALA A 205 -5.67 0.19 14.73
N GLY A 206 -6.87 -0.39 14.72
CA GLY A 206 -7.97 0.08 13.87
C GLY A 206 -7.94 -0.32 12.41
N GLY A 207 -8.25 -1.59 12.13
CA GLY A 207 -8.86 -2.00 10.87
C GLY A 207 -10.26 -2.53 11.14
N SER A 208 -11.23 -2.29 10.24
CA SER A 208 -12.48 -3.04 10.30
C SER A 208 -12.16 -4.54 10.19
N ILE A 209 -12.85 -5.40 10.95
CA ILE A 209 -12.75 -6.87 10.82
C ILE A 209 -12.92 -7.30 9.36
N THR A 210 -13.67 -6.53 8.58
CA THR A 210 -13.94 -6.78 7.16
C THR A 210 -12.82 -6.35 6.22
N MET A 211 -11.90 -5.47 6.65
CA MET A 211 -10.83 -4.92 5.80
C MET A 211 -9.60 -4.50 6.61
N PRO A 212 -8.75 -5.45 7.05
CA PRO A 212 -7.51 -5.13 7.74
C PRO A 212 -6.53 -4.46 6.76
N THR A 213 -6.21 -3.19 7.00
CA THR A 213 -5.17 -2.48 6.26
C THR A 213 -3.82 -2.75 6.93
N TYR A 214 -2.80 -3.11 6.14
CA TYR A 214 -1.48 -3.37 6.69
C TYR A 214 -0.92 -2.12 7.39
N ARG A 215 -0.53 -2.27 8.66
CA ARG A 215 0.21 -1.28 9.44
C ARG A 215 1.46 -1.96 10.00
N GLY A 216 2.64 -1.46 9.66
CA GLY A 216 3.88 -2.10 10.05
C GLY A 216 5.11 -1.50 9.39
N GLY A 217 6.27 -2.11 9.63
CA GLY A 217 7.52 -1.72 9.00
C GLY A 217 7.64 -2.22 7.57
N ALA A 218 8.46 -1.55 6.78
CA ALA A 218 8.92 -2.02 5.49
C ALA A 218 10.34 -1.53 5.24
N TYR A 219 11.10 -2.23 4.40
CA TYR A 219 12.41 -1.76 4.00
C TYR A 219 12.73 -2.14 2.55
N SER A 220 13.73 -1.45 2.01
CA SER A 220 14.38 -1.76 0.75
C SER A 220 15.89 -1.71 0.93
N SER A 221 16.59 -2.65 0.30
CA SER A 221 18.04 -2.71 0.22
C SER A 221 18.47 -3.10 -1.19
N GLU A 222 19.77 -3.09 -1.45
CA GLU A 222 20.35 -3.47 -2.74
C GLU A 222 19.98 -4.91 -3.16
N GLU A 223 19.90 -5.83 -2.20
CA GLU A 223 19.51 -7.22 -2.44
C GLU A 223 17.99 -7.44 -2.40
N THR A 224 17.26 -6.57 -1.69
CA THR A 224 15.82 -6.72 -1.43
C THR A 224 15.08 -5.47 -1.89
N ARG A 225 14.46 -5.54 -3.07
CA ARG A 225 13.72 -4.40 -3.66
C ARG A 225 12.63 -3.85 -2.73
N TYR A 226 11.88 -4.73 -2.07
CA TYR A 226 10.84 -4.35 -1.10
C TYR A 226 10.52 -5.56 -0.22
N LYS A 227 10.45 -5.34 1.10
CA LYS A 227 9.97 -6.35 2.04
C LYS A 227 9.21 -5.68 3.19
N LYS A 228 8.02 -6.21 3.48
CA LYS A 228 7.27 -5.90 4.71
C LYS A 228 7.95 -6.56 5.90
N TYR A 229 8.00 -5.83 7.02
CA TYR A 229 8.56 -6.27 8.27
C TYR A 229 7.59 -5.87 9.37
N SER A 230 6.67 -6.78 9.69
CA SER A 230 5.57 -6.50 10.61
C SER A 230 6.07 -6.23 12.03
N PHE A 231 5.21 -5.66 12.87
CA PHE A 231 5.51 -5.47 14.29
C PHE A 231 5.75 -6.80 15.03
N ASP A 232 5.12 -7.88 14.58
CA ASP A 232 5.37 -9.23 15.09
C ASP A 232 6.77 -9.71 14.66
N ASP A 233 7.14 -9.52 13.39
CA ASP A 233 8.50 -9.86 12.91
C ASP A 233 9.58 -9.09 13.68
N MET A 234 9.34 -7.83 14.04
CA MET A 234 10.26 -7.01 14.86
C MET A 234 10.40 -7.56 16.28
N GLN A 235 9.32 -8.08 16.87
CA GLN A 235 9.35 -8.69 18.20
C GLN A 235 10.08 -10.04 18.18
N ASP A 236 9.89 -10.83 17.11
CA ASP A 236 10.55 -12.11 16.95
C ASP A 236 12.05 -11.95 16.68
N ARG A 237 12.43 -10.98 15.82
CA ARG A 237 13.82 -10.71 15.48
C ARG A 237 14.04 -9.27 15.05
N ASN A 238 15.06 -8.64 15.62
CA ASN A 238 15.52 -7.35 15.12
C ASN A 238 16.13 -7.48 13.71
N LEU A 239 15.67 -6.63 12.79
CA LEU A 239 16.28 -6.43 11.48
C LEU A 239 17.69 -5.85 11.68
N SER A 240 18.62 -6.31 10.85
CA SER A 240 19.95 -5.72 10.69
C SER A 240 20.43 -6.06 9.27
N VAL A 241 20.38 -5.08 8.38
CA VAL A 241 20.74 -5.22 6.96
C VAL A 241 21.72 -4.12 6.61
N ASN A 242 22.92 -4.49 6.19
CA ASN A 242 23.91 -3.52 5.72
C ASN A 242 23.58 -3.07 4.30
N LEU A 243 23.83 -1.78 4.01
CA LEU A 243 23.71 -1.16 2.70
C LEU A 243 25.13 -0.82 2.21
N PRO A 244 25.79 -1.72 1.44
CA PRO A 244 27.17 -1.53 1.01
C PRO A 244 27.40 -0.20 0.27
N ASN A 245 26.47 0.19 -0.61
CA ASN A 245 26.52 1.43 -1.37
C ASN A 245 25.66 2.55 -0.76
N GLY A 246 25.08 2.33 0.43
CA GLY A 246 24.21 3.30 1.11
C GLY A 246 22.86 3.49 0.43
N GLN A 247 22.44 2.57 -0.46
CA GLN A 247 21.17 2.64 -1.17
C GLN A 247 20.13 1.75 -0.50
N GLY A 248 19.05 2.36 -0.02
CA GLY A 248 17.96 1.66 0.64
C GLY A 248 17.14 2.63 1.47
N TRP A 249 16.16 2.11 2.20
CA TRP A 249 15.34 2.89 3.11
C TRP A 249 14.63 1.98 4.12
N ALA A 250 14.21 2.59 5.23
CA ALA A 250 13.45 1.97 6.29
C ALA A 250 12.18 2.80 6.54
N ALA A 251 11.01 2.17 6.56
CA ALA A 251 9.72 2.86 6.59
C ALA A 251 8.73 2.23 7.56
N MET A 252 7.76 3.02 8.01
CA MET A 252 6.51 2.55 8.59
C MET A 252 5.37 2.95 7.68
N ILE A 253 4.50 2.00 7.36
CA ILE A 253 3.47 2.17 6.34
C ILE A 253 2.10 1.88 6.96
N GLN A 254 1.10 2.64 6.53
CA GLN A 254 -0.33 2.44 6.79
C GLN A 254 -1.09 2.55 5.47
N HIS A 255 -2.43 2.45 5.46
CA HIS A 255 -3.19 2.32 4.21
C HIS A 255 -2.85 3.37 3.13
N TYR A 256 -3.03 4.66 3.43
CA TYR A 256 -2.80 5.75 2.46
C TYR A 256 -1.48 6.50 2.62
N PHE A 257 -0.75 6.26 3.72
CA PHE A 257 0.38 7.08 4.13
C PHE A 257 1.58 6.25 4.53
N ALA A 258 2.75 6.86 4.48
CA ALA A 258 3.99 6.27 4.92
C ALA A 258 4.88 7.34 5.56
N ALA A 259 5.70 6.90 6.51
CA ALA A 259 6.89 7.63 6.90
C ALA A 259 8.11 6.76 6.58
N ALA A 260 9.21 7.35 6.10
CA ALA A 260 10.43 6.61 5.77
C ALA A 260 11.68 7.45 6.03
N TRP A 261 12.73 6.79 6.50
CA TRP A 261 14.08 7.35 6.54
C TRP A 261 14.91 6.80 5.39
N ILE A 262 15.51 7.72 4.63
CA ILE A 262 16.34 7.44 3.47
C ILE A 262 17.74 8.04 3.73
N PRO A 263 18.80 7.22 3.86
CA PRO A 263 20.17 7.74 3.98
C PRO A 263 20.62 8.37 2.65
N ARG A 264 21.42 9.45 2.71
CA ARG A 264 21.96 10.11 1.52
C ARG A 264 23.47 9.92 1.43
N ASN A 265 23.92 9.12 0.46
CA ASN A 265 25.33 8.93 0.12
C ASN A 265 26.23 8.40 1.25
N GLU A 266 25.73 7.46 2.06
CA GLU A 266 26.49 6.87 3.17
C GLU A 266 26.65 5.34 3.02
N PRO A 267 27.65 4.89 2.25
CA PRO A 267 28.06 3.49 2.17
C PRO A 267 28.26 2.85 3.56
N GLY A 268 27.82 1.61 3.73
CA GLY A 268 27.91 0.90 5.00
C GLY A 268 26.82 1.23 6.02
N THR A 269 25.82 2.05 5.66
CA THR A 269 24.62 2.28 6.49
C THR A 269 23.94 0.97 6.84
N ASN A 270 23.47 0.81 8.08
CA ASN A 270 22.72 -0.35 8.53
C ASN A 270 21.23 0.00 8.69
N LEU A 271 20.35 -0.76 8.07
CA LEU A 271 18.91 -0.76 8.33
C LEU A 271 18.61 -1.66 9.52
N TYR A 272 17.92 -1.14 10.53
CA TYR A 272 17.65 -1.89 11.74
C TYR A 272 16.21 -1.75 12.22
N THR A 273 15.79 -2.72 13.04
CA THR A 273 14.63 -2.58 13.91
C THR A 273 15.03 -2.84 15.35
N ARG A 274 14.25 -2.30 16.29
CA ARG A 274 14.42 -2.57 17.70
C ARG A 274 13.08 -2.47 18.40
N VAL A 275 12.76 -3.44 19.25
CA VAL A 275 11.59 -3.36 20.13
C VAL A 275 12.04 -2.98 21.55
N ILE A 276 11.45 -1.93 22.12
CA ILE A 276 11.64 -1.51 23.51
C ILE A 276 10.27 -1.43 24.17
N GLY A 277 9.96 -2.37 25.06
CA GLY A 277 8.63 -2.45 25.68
C GLY A 277 7.55 -2.61 24.62
N ASN A 278 6.62 -1.66 24.53
CA ASN A 278 5.54 -1.66 23.52
C ASN A 278 5.83 -0.75 22.31
N MET A 279 7.09 -0.34 22.13
CA MET A 279 7.52 0.54 21.04
C MET A 279 8.39 -0.23 20.05
N GLY A 280 8.06 -0.12 18.77
CA GLY A 280 8.91 -0.56 17.67
C GLY A 280 9.65 0.63 17.08
N ASP A 281 10.96 0.50 16.94
CA ASP A 281 11.81 1.41 16.17
C ASP A 281 12.16 0.72 14.84
N ILE A 282 12.08 1.44 13.72
CA ILE A 282 12.66 1.03 12.43
C ILE A 282 13.40 2.20 11.80
N GLY A 283 14.61 1.99 11.32
CA GLY A 283 15.40 3.11 10.80
C GLY A 283 16.74 2.74 10.21
N VAL A 284 17.58 3.76 10.07
CA VAL A 284 18.91 3.71 9.50
C VAL A 284 19.96 4.16 10.52
N ARG A 285 21.12 3.51 10.50
CA ARG A 285 22.30 3.82 11.30
C ARG A 285 23.49 3.95 10.37
N MET A 286 23.97 5.17 10.16
CA MET A 286 25.15 5.43 9.35
C MET A 286 26.42 5.01 10.09
N PRO A 287 27.50 4.63 9.39
CA PRO A 287 28.78 4.34 10.03
C PRO A 287 29.32 5.58 10.77
N ASN A 288 30.15 5.33 11.78
CA ASN A 288 30.82 6.43 12.48
C ASN A 288 31.90 7.03 11.58
N LYS A 289 31.97 8.36 11.54
CA LYS A 289 33.07 9.11 10.95
C LYS A 289 33.91 9.73 12.06
N THR A 290 35.23 9.68 11.90
CA THR A 290 36.18 10.40 12.75
C THR A 290 36.47 11.75 12.12
N ILE A 291 36.26 12.82 12.88
CA ILE A 291 36.45 14.20 12.47
C ILE A 291 37.67 14.73 13.21
N ALA A 292 38.74 15.10 12.48
CA ALA A 292 39.92 15.65 13.12
C ALA A 292 39.65 17.08 13.66
N ASN A 293 40.48 17.53 14.60
CA ASN A 293 40.41 18.91 15.08
C ASN A 293 40.64 19.90 13.92
N GLY A 294 39.80 20.92 13.81
CA GLY A 294 39.76 21.89 12.72
C GLY A 294 38.98 21.45 11.48
N GLU A 295 38.51 20.19 11.42
CA GLU A 295 37.72 19.68 10.29
C GLU A 295 36.21 19.82 10.50
N LYS A 296 35.48 19.61 9.40
CA LYS A 296 34.02 19.59 9.36
C LYS A 296 33.52 18.28 8.78
N ALA A 297 32.37 17.83 9.26
CA ALA A 297 31.64 16.73 8.63
C ALA A 297 30.20 17.12 8.36
N HIS A 298 29.65 16.49 7.33
CA HIS A 298 28.26 16.59 6.94
C HIS A 298 27.64 15.19 6.94
N PHE A 299 26.45 15.08 7.53
CA PHE A 299 25.61 13.88 7.49
C PHE A 299 24.23 14.30 7.01
N SER A 300 23.59 13.50 6.17
CA SER A 300 22.24 13.80 5.68
C SER A 300 21.38 12.56 5.49
N ALA A 301 20.12 12.70 5.86
CA ALA A 301 19.06 11.75 5.55
C ALA A 301 17.79 12.49 5.16
N THR A 302 16.95 11.87 4.36
CA THR A 302 15.62 12.39 4.03
C THR A 302 14.57 11.64 4.84
N LEU A 303 13.67 12.38 5.48
CA LEU A 303 12.42 11.88 6.04
C LEU A 303 11.32 12.06 5.00
N TRP A 304 10.78 10.96 4.45
CA TRP A 304 9.47 10.99 3.83
C TRP A 304 8.42 10.96 4.93
N THR A 305 7.46 11.88 4.92
CA THR A 305 6.30 11.86 5.84
C THR A 305 5.08 12.36 5.10
N GLY A 306 4.26 11.45 4.58
CA GLY A 306 3.19 11.88 3.67
C GLY A 306 2.39 10.76 3.00
N PRO A 307 1.52 11.15 2.05
CA PRO A 307 0.72 10.24 1.22
C PRO A 307 1.61 9.31 0.38
N LYS A 308 1.09 8.16 -0.04
CA LYS A 308 1.81 7.23 -0.92
C LYS A 308 1.78 7.67 -2.40
N LEU A 309 2.35 8.82 -2.71
CA LEU A 309 2.43 9.35 -4.08
C LEU A 309 3.59 8.70 -4.85
N GLN A 310 3.29 7.75 -5.73
CA GLN A 310 4.31 6.93 -6.41
C GLN A 310 5.38 7.73 -7.13
N ASP A 311 5.00 8.75 -7.90
CA ASP A 311 5.95 9.53 -8.70
C ASP A 311 6.94 10.30 -7.81
N GLN A 312 6.44 10.93 -6.73
CA GLN A 312 7.28 11.63 -5.78
C GLN A 312 8.13 10.68 -4.93
N MET A 313 7.59 9.53 -4.52
CA MET A 313 8.31 8.50 -3.77
C MET A 313 9.44 7.90 -4.62
N ALA A 314 9.17 7.53 -5.87
CA ALA A 314 10.17 7.03 -6.81
C ALA A 314 11.29 8.05 -7.07
N ALA A 315 10.95 9.35 -7.15
CA ALA A 315 11.93 10.42 -7.26
C ALA A 315 12.75 10.63 -5.98
N THR A 316 12.18 10.34 -4.81
CA THR A 316 12.85 10.50 -3.51
C THR A 316 13.88 9.40 -3.27
N ALA A 317 13.52 8.13 -3.52
CA ALA A 317 14.43 7.00 -3.39
C ALA A 317 14.03 5.81 -4.28
N PRO A 318 15.01 5.04 -4.80
CA PRO A 318 14.73 3.83 -5.55
C PRO A 318 13.82 2.85 -4.78
N ASN A 319 12.85 2.27 -5.48
CA ASN A 319 11.87 1.31 -4.96
C ASN A 319 10.93 1.85 -3.85
N LEU A 320 11.00 3.13 -3.45
CA LEU A 320 10.12 3.67 -2.42
C LEU A 320 8.64 3.70 -2.88
N ASP A 321 8.39 3.79 -4.19
CA ASP A 321 7.06 3.65 -4.80
C ASP A 321 6.41 2.28 -4.56
N LEU A 322 7.20 1.23 -4.27
CA LEU A 322 6.70 -0.12 -3.99
C LEU A 322 5.99 -0.25 -2.63
N VAL A 323 5.99 0.82 -1.81
CA VAL A 323 5.17 0.92 -0.60
C VAL A 323 3.67 0.88 -0.93
N VAL A 324 3.29 1.26 -2.16
CA VAL A 324 1.96 1.01 -2.70
C VAL A 324 1.87 -0.45 -3.12
N ASP A 325 1.26 -1.28 -2.27
CA ASP A 325 1.15 -2.71 -2.51
C ASP A 325 0.00 -3.02 -3.48
N TYR A 326 0.33 -3.10 -4.77
CA TYR A 326 -0.62 -3.52 -5.81
C TYR A 326 -0.87 -5.05 -5.85
N GLY A 327 -0.32 -5.79 -4.89
CA GLY A 327 -0.33 -7.24 -4.88
C GLY A 327 0.43 -7.85 -6.06
N TRP A 328 0.18 -9.15 -6.30
CA TRP A 328 0.88 -9.90 -7.35
C TRP A 328 0.58 -9.41 -8.78
N LEU A 329 -0.52 -8.67 -8.98
CA LEU A 329 -0.96 -8.11 -10.25
C LEU A 329 -0.43 -6.70 -10.52
N TRP A 330 0.65 -6.28 -9.85
CA TRP A 330 1.26 -4.96 -10.01
C TRP A 330 1.51 -4.56 -11.47
N PHE A 331 1.86 -5.52 -12.33
CA PHE A 331 2.12 -5.30 -13.76
C PHE A 331 0.85 -4.96 -14.57
N ILE A 332 -0.34 -5.22 -14.03
CA ILE A 332 -1.64 -4.77 -14.58
C ILE A 332 -2.11 -3.51 -13.85
N ALA A 333 -1.99 -3.48 -12.53
CA ALA A 333 -2.47 -2.39 -11.69
C ALA A 333 -1.75 -1.06 -11.99
N LYS A 334 -0.41 -1.07 -12.11
CA LYS A 334 0.38 0.15 -12.37
C LYS A 334 0.02 0.82 -13.71
N PRO A 335 -0.05 0.09 -14.86
CA PRO A 335 -0.54 0.70 -16.11
C PRO A 335 -1.99 1.19 -16.05
N LEU A 336 -2.88 0.46 -15.37
CA LEU A 336 -4.27 0.89 -15.20
C LEU A 336 -4.37 2.18 -14.37
N HIS A 337 -3.59 2.29 -13.29
CA HIS A 337 -3.52 3.50 -12.48
C HIS A 337 -2.95 4.67 -13.28
N MET A 338 -1.86 4.47 -14.03
CA MET A 338 -1.30 5.49 -14.92
C MET A 338 -2.35 6.00 -15.92
N LEU A 339 -3.09 5.09 -16.55
CA LEU A 339 -4.17 5.45 -17.47
C LEU A 339 -5.32 6.19 -16.75
N LEU A 340 -5.67 5.77 -15.53
CA LEU A 340 -6.69 6.43 -14.72
C LEU A 340 -6.28 7.87 -14.39
N SER A 341 -5.06 8.10 -13.89
CA SER A 341 -4.53 9.43 -13.58
C SER A 341 -4.42 10.31 -14.83
N PHE A 342 -4.03 9.72 -15.97
CA PHE A 342 -4.05 10.42 -17.26
C PHE A 342 -5.46 10.88 -17.64
N ILE A 343 -6.47 10.01 -17.56
CA ILE A 343 -7.86 10.38 -17.85
C ILE A 343 -8.35 11.45 -16.86
N GLN A 344 -8.02 11.30 -15.58
CA GLN A 344 -8.42 12.23 -14.53
C GLN A 344 -7.85 13.64 -14.79
N SER A 345 -6.65 13.75 -15.37
CA SER A 345 -6.08 15.06 -15.72
C SER A 345 -6.93 15.88 -16.71
N PHE A 346 -7.78 15.22 -17.51
CA PHE A 346 -8.70 15.90 -18.44
C PHE A 346 -10.09 16.12 -17.87
N VAL A 347 -10.59 15.18 -17.06
CA VAL A 347 -11.99 15.18 -16.60
C VAL A 347 -12.16 15.80 -15.21
N SER A 348 -11.07 15.84 -14.43
CA SER A 348 -11.00 16.36 -13.05
C SER A 348 -11.97 15.72 -12.04
N ASN A 349 -12.70 14.67 -12.42
CA ASN A 349 -13.59 13.90 -11.56
C ASN A 349 -13.20 12.41 -11.62
N TRP A 350 -12.79 11.86 -10.48
CA TRP A 350 -12.30 10.48 -10.39
C TRP A 350 -13.37 9.43 -10.74
N GLY A 351 -14.63 9.67 -10.41
CA GLY A 351 -15.70 8.72 -10.75
C GLY A 351 -15.98 8.69 -12.25
N VAL A 352 -15.93 9.83 -12.93
CA VAL A 352 -16.00 9.87 -14.40
C VAL A 352 -14.74 9.27 -15.03
N ALA A 353 -13.56 9.49 -14.44
CA ALA A 353 -12.33 8.84 -14.89
C ALA A 353 -12.44 7.30 -14.82
N ILE A 354 -13.02 6.75 -13.75
CA ILE A 354 -13.31 5.31 -13.63
C ILE A 354 -14.28 4.84 -14.74
N ILE A 355 -15.33 5.62 -15.04
CA ILE A 355 -16.27 5.30 -16.14
C ILE A 355 -15.53 5.25 -17.48
N CYS A 356 -14.74 6.27 -17.80
CA CYS A 356 -13.95 6.35 -19.03
C CYS A 356 -12.93 5.21 -19.14
N LEU A 357 -12.22 4.91 -18.06
CA LEU A 357 -11.29 3.78 -17.97
C LEU A 357 -12.01 2.47 -18.29
N THR A 358 -13.22 2.29 -17.73
CA THR A 358 -14.05 1.09 -17.98
C THR A 358 -14.37 0.93 -19.46
N PHE A 359 -14.77 2.02 -20.13
CA PHE A 359 -15.04 1.98 -21.58
C PHE A 359 -13.80 1.64 -22.40
N ILE A 360 -12.64 2.21 -22.07
CA ILE A 360 -11.38 1.94 -22.77
C ILE A 360 -10.98 0.47 -22.62
N VAL A 361 -10.96 -0.04 -21.38
CA VAL A 361 -10.59 -1.44 -21.09
C VAL A 361 -11.57 -2.40 -21.77
N ARG A 362 -12.88 -2.15 -21.64
CA ARG A 362 -13.91 -2.99 -22.31
C ARG A 362 -13.86 -2.89 -23.83
N GLY A 363 -13.48 -1.74 -24.38
CA GLY A 363 -13.25 -1.54 -25.81
C GLY A 363 -12.07 -2.34 -26.32
N ALA A 364 -10.93 -2.28 -25.63
CA ALA A 364 -9.73 -3.07 -25.95
C ALA A 364 -10.01 -4.58 -25.92
N MET A 365 -10.86 -5.03 -24.98
CA MET A 365 -11.27 -6.43 -24.85
C MET A 365 -12.44 -6.83 -25.76
N TYR A 366 -12.95 -5.92 -26.60
CA TYR A 366 -14.13 -6.19 -27.44
C TYR A 366 -13.96 -7.40 -28.38
N PRO A 367 -12.81 -7.62 -29.07
CA PRO A 367 -12.66 -8.77 -29.95
C PRO A 367 -12.81 -10.11 -29.20
N LEU A 368 -12.25 -10.17 -27.99
CA LEU A 368 -12.30 -11.35 -27.13
C LEU A 368 -13.71 -11.60 -26.58
N THR A 369 -14.36 -10.55 -26.06
CA THR A 369 -15.75 -10.64 -25.58
C THR A 369 -16.73 -11.01 -26.70
N LYS A 370 -16.54 -10.48 -27.91
CA LYS A 370 -17.33 -10.85 -29.09
C LYS A 370 -17.22 -12.33 -29.44
N ALA A 371 -16.01 -12.89 -29.42
CA ALA A 371 -15.80 -14.32 -29.65
C ALA A 371 -16.52 -15.17 -28.59
N GLN A 372 -16.44 -14.75 -27.32
CA GLN A 372 -17.10 -15.41 -26.21
C GLN A 372 -18.63 -15.39 -26.32
N TYR A 373 -19.24 -14.22 -26.59
CA TYR A 373 -20.70 -14.12 -26.76
C TYR A 373 -21.21 -14.87 -27.99
N THR A 374 -20.41 -14.93 -29.06
CA THR A 374 -20.72 -15.76 -30.23
C THR A 374 -20.75 -17.24 -29.86
N SER A 375 -19.81 -17.72 -29.04
CA SER A 375 -19.83 -19.09 -28.51
C SER A 375 -21.08 -19.35 -27.65
N MET A 376 -21.47 -18.39 -26.80
CA MET A 376 -22.70 -18.51 -25.99
C MET A 376 -23.97 -18.54 -26.84
N ALA A 377 -24.05 -17.72 -27.89
CA ALA A 377 -25.20 -17.74 -28.80
C ALA A 377 -25.35 -19.12 -29.48
N LYS A 378 -24.24 -19.71 -29.93
CA LYS A 378 -24.25 -21.09 -30.46
C LYS A 378 -24.67 -22.11 -29.40
N MET A 379 -24.20 -21.97 -28.16
CA MET A 379 -24.65 -22.82 -27.04
C MET A 379 -26.17 -22.78 -26.85
N ARG A 380 -26.78 -21.59 -26.97
CA ARG A 380 -28.24 -21.44 -26.87
C ARG A 380 -28.97 -22.24 -27.95
N MET A 381 -28.46 -22.25 -29.17
CA MET A 381 -29.03 -23.06 -30.26
C MET A 381 -28.89 -24.57 -30.07
N LEU A 382 -27.91 -25.01 -29.27
CA LEU A 382 -27.72 -26.42 -28.96
C LEU A 382 -28.61 -26.90 -27.81
N GLN A 383 -29.25 -26.01 -27.04
CA GLN A 383 -30.15 -26.40 -25.95
C GLN A 383 -31.24 -27.42 -26.33
N PRO A 384 -32.00 -27.28 -27.43
CA PRO A 384 -33.01 -28.28 -27.81
C PRO A 384 -32.38 -29.65 -28.13
N LYS A 385 -31.22 -29.67 -28.80
CA LYS A 385 -30.46 -30.92 -29.06
C LYS A 385 -29.98 -31.57 -27.76
N LEU A 386 -29.54 -30.76 -26.79
CA LEU A 386 -29.12 -31.23 -25.47
C LEU A 386 -30.30 -31.78 -24.65
N GLN A 387 -31.49 -31.18 -24.77
CA GLN A 387 -32.71 -31.69 -24.13
C GLN A 387 -33.13 -33.03 -24.71
N ALA A 388 -33.20 -33.13 -26.04
CA ALA A 388 -33.51 -34.39 -26.72
C ALA A 388 -32.48 -35.50 -26.40
N MET A 389 -31.19 -35.15 -26.28
CA MET A 389 -30.14 -36.07 -25.85
C MET A 389 -30.37 -36.57 -24.42
N ARG A 390 -30.76 -35.70 -23.48
CA ARG A 390 -31.09 -36.11 -22.11
C ARG A 390 -32.29 -37.04 -22.05
N GLU A 391 -33.35 -36.74 -22.80
CA GLU A 391 -34.55 -37.59 -22.89
C GLU A 391 -34.21 -38.98 -23.47
N ARG A 392 -33.29 -39.04 -24.45
CA ARG A 392 -32.87 -40.30 -25.07
C ARG A 392 -31.94 -41.16 -24.19
N ILE A 393 -30.97 -40.54 -23.51
CA ILE A 393 -29.91 -41.25 -22.77
C ILE A 393 -30.37 -41.57 -21.33
N GLY A 394 -31.30 -40.80 -20.77
CA GLY A 394 -31.80 -41.02 -19.41
C GLY A 394 -30.72 -40.80 -18.35
N ASP A 395 -30.58 -41.75 -17.42
CA ASP A 395 -29.76 -41.60 -16.21
C ASP A 395 -28.27 -41.99 -16.38
N ASP A 396 -27.87 -42.42 -17.57
CA ASP A 396 -26.47 -42.73 -17.88
C ASP A 396 -25.62 -41.46 -18.02
N ARG A 397 -25.16 -40.94 -16.88
CA ARG A 397 -24.35 -39.71 -16.79
C ARG A 397 -23.04 -39.80 -17.56
N GLN A 398 -22.45 -40.98 -17.65
CA GLN A 398 -21.15 -41.16 -18.30
C GLN A 398 -21.30 -41.04 -19.81
N ARG A 399 -22.30 -41.73 -20.38
CA ARG A 399 -22.64 -41.63 -21.80
C ARG A 399 -23.18 -40.25 -22.18
N MET A 400 -23.98 -39.63 -21.31
CA MET A 400 -24.46 -38.25 -21.51
C MET A 400 -23.29 -37.26 -21.59
N SER A 401 -22.29 -37.38 -20.73
CA SER A 401 -21.10 -36.52 -20.75
C SER A 401 -20.29 -36.68 -22.04
N GLN A 402 -20.13 -37.92 -22.52
CA GLN A 402 -19.42 -38.23 -23.77
C GLN A 402 -20.13 -37.69 -25.01
N GLU A 403 -21.42 -37.99 -25.21
CA GLU A 403 -22.19 -37.52 -26.36
C GLU A 403 -22.32 -35.98 -26.35
N MET A 404 -22.42 -35.36 -25.17
CA MET A 404 -22.44 -33.91 -25.01
C MET A 404 -21.10 -33.26 -25.44
N MET A 405 -19.97 -33.84 -25.04
CA MET A 405 -18.64 -33.37 -25.47
C MET A 405 -18.41 -33.54 -26.97
N GLU A 406 -18.87 -34.64 -27.57
CA GLU A 406 -18.81 -34.85 -29.01
C GLU A 406 -19.66 -33.84 -29.78
N LEU A 407 -20.87 -33.54 -29.29
CA LEU A 407 -21.73 -32.51 -29.86
C LEU A 407 -21.05 -31.14 -29.82
N TYR A 408 -20.45 -30.75 -28.69
CA TYR A 408 -19.70 -29.50 -28.58
C TYR A 408 -18.51 -29.44 -29.53
N LYS A 409 -17.76 -30.54 -29.68
CA LYS A 409 -16.63 -30.63 -30.61
C LYS A 409 -17.08 -30.53 -32.07
N LYS A 410 -18.18 -31.21 -32.43
CA LYS A 410 -18.76 -31.20 -33.79
C LYS A 410 -19.26 -29.81 -34.18
N GLU A 411 -19.92 -29.12 -33.27
CA GLU A 411 -20.49 -27.78 -33.48
C GLU A 411 -19.46 -26.65 -33.23
N LYS A 412 -18.21 -27.02 -32.85
CA LYS A 412 -17.10 -26.12 -32.52
C LYS A 412 -17.48 -25.05 -31.49
N VAL A 413 -18.14 -25.49 -30.42
CA VAL A 413 -18.59 -24.63 -29.32
C VAL A 413 -17.79 -24.95 -28.05
N ASN A 414 -17.29 -23.94 -27.36
CA ASN A 414 -16.55 -24.14 -26.12
C ASN A 414 -17.51 -24.10 -24.90
N PRO A 415 -17.69 -25.22 -24.16
CA PRO A 415 -18.59 -25.26 -23.00
C PRO A 415 -18.14 -24.37 -21.84
N LEU A 416 -16.85 -24.03 -21.75
CA LEU A 416 -16.31 -23.11 -20.74
C LEU A 416 -16.59 -21.63 -21.09
N GLY A 417 -17.09 -21.34 -22.30
CA GLY A 417 -17.37 -19.97 -22.74
C GLY A 417 -18.38 -19.20 -21.87
N GLY A 418 -19.20 -19.89 -21.07
CA GLY A 418 -20.19 -19.29 -20.17
C GLY A 418 -19.60 -18.72 -18.87
N CYS A 419 -18.56 -19.34 -18.30
CA CYS A 419 -17.87 -18.86 -17.09
C CYS A 419 -16.55 -18.11 -17.40
N LEU A 420 -16.05 -18.24 -18.63
CA LEU A 420 -14.90 -17.49 -19.16
C LEU A 420 -14.96 -15.96 -18.96
N PRO A 421 -16.10 -15.26 -19.08
CA PRO A 421 -16.13 -13.81 -18.83
C PRO A 421 -15.72 -13.44 -17.42
N LEU A 422 -16.12 -14.25 -16.44
CA LEU A 422 -15.75 -14.01 -15.05
C LEU A 422 -14.24 -14.18 -14.89
N VAL A 423 -13.68 -15.28 -15.41
CA VAL A 423 -12.23 -15.57 -15.31
C VAL A 423 -11.37 -14.47 -15.93
N LEU A 424 -11.77 -13.96 -17.10
CA LEU A 424 -11.02 -12.89 -17.77
C LEU A 424 -11.17 -11.54 -17.05
N GLN A 425 -12.33 -11.28 -16.46
CA GLN A 425 -12.59 -10.04 -15.72
C GLN A 425 -11.90 -10.03 -14.35
N MET A 426 -11.74 -11.19 -13.71
CA MET A 426 -11.18 -11.30 -12.35
C MET A 426 -9.80 -10.64 -12.21
N PRO A 427 -8.79 -10.88 -13.08
CA PRO A 427 -7.50 -10.20 -12.96
C PRO A 427 -7.60 -8.68 -13.07
N ILE A 428 -8.43 -8.16 -13.98
CA ILE A 428 -8.61 -6.72 -14.16
C ILE A 428 -9.32 -6.11 -12.96
N PHE A 429 -10.34 -6.80 -12.46
CA PHE A 429 -11.05 -6.39 -11.25
C PHE A 429 -10.11 -6.37 -10.04
N ILE A 430 -9.31 -7.42 -9.84
CA ILE A 430 -8.35 -7.49 -8.73
C ILE A 430 -7.30 -6.37 -8.88
N ALA A 431 -6.77 -6.14 -10.09
CA ALA A 431 -5.82 -5.06 -10.34
C ALA A 431 -6.42 -3.68 -10.01
N LEU A 432 -7.68 -3.42 -10.41
CA LEU A 432 -8.37 -2.18 -10.07
C LEU A 432 -8.73 -2.09 -8.59
N TYR A 433 -9.10 -3.19 -7.96
CA TYR A 433 -9.35 -3.24 -6.53
C TYR A 433 -8.13 -2.75 -5.75
N TRP A 434 -6.96 -3.35 -5.98
CA TRP A 434 -5.72 -2.92 -5.33
C TRP A 434 -5.32 -1.49 -5.72
N SER A 435 -5.55 -1.12 -6.99
CA SER A 435 -5.24 0.23 -7.47
C SER A 435 -6.08 1.31 -6.80
N LEU A 436 -7.39 1.10 -6.68
CA LEU A 436 -8.31 2.07 -6.10
C LEU A 436 -8.23 2.11 -4.57
N MET A 437 -7.95 0.96 -3.93
CA MET A 437 -7.87 0.89 -2.47
C MET A 437 -6.62 1.55 -1.90
N GLU A 438 -5.46 1.46 -2.55
CA GLU A 438 -4.22 2.05 -2.04
C GLU A 438 -3.97 3.48 -2.57
N SER A 439 -4.81 3.96 -3.50
CA SER A 439 -4.70 5.29 -4.09
C SER A 439 -5.31 6.34 -3.16
N VAL A 440 -4.43 7.11 -2.53
CA VAL A 440 -4.77 8.24 -1.66
C VAL A 440 -5.53 9.35 -2.41
N GLU A 441 -5.39 9.43 -3.73
CA GLU A 441 -6.05 10.42 -4.57
C GLU A 441 -7.57 10.23 -4.65
N LEU A 442 -8.05 9.01 -4.39
CA LEU A 442 -9.49 8.70 -4.32
C LEU A 442 -10.09 8.99 -2.95
N ARG A 443 -9.25 9.17 -1.92
CA ARG A 443 -9.71 9.43 -0.56
C ARG A 443 -10.50 10.73 -0.52
N HIS A 444 -11.73 10.66 0.00
CA HIS A 444 -12.67 11.78 0.06
C HIS A 444 -12.99 12.42 -1.31
N SER A 445 -12.73 11.71 -2.42
CA SER A 445 -13.07 12.22 -3.75
C SER A 445 -14.56 12.04 -4.03
N PRO A 446 -15.31 13.11 -4.32
CA PRO A 446 -16.70 13.00 -4.72
C PRO A 446 -16.85 12.47 -6.15
N PHE A 447 -18.01 11.91 -6.45
CA PHE A 447 -18.41 11.55 -7.82
C PHE A 447 -19.63 12.35 -8.28
N PHE A 448 -20.82 11.92 -7.89
CA PHE A 448 -22.09 12.49 -8.32
C PHE A 448 -23.20 12.14 -7.32
N GLY A 449 -24.12 13.08 -7.09
CA GLY A 449 -25.28 12.89 -6.23
C GLY A 449 -24.90 12.64 -4.77
N TRP A 450 -25.17 11.44 -4.28
CA TRP A 450 -24.93 11.04 -2.88
C TRP A 450 -23.53 10.46 -2.63
N ILE A 451 -22.75 10.19 -3.68
CA ILE A 451 -21.39 9.66 -3.54
C ILE A 451 -20.41 10.80 -3.35
N THR A 452 -20.08 11.03 -2.08
CA THR A 452 -19.15 12.05 -1.64
C THR A 452 -17.73 11.50 -1.42
N ASP A 453 -17.55 10.18 -1.34
CA ASP A 453 -16.25 9.51 -1.24
C ASP A 453 -16.22 8.21 -2.05
N LEU A 454 -15.33 8.13 -3.03
CA LEU A 454 -15.11 6.96 -3.88
C LEU A 454 -14.32 5.84 -3.18
N SER A 455 -13.54 6.17 -2.16
CA SER A 455 -12.73 5.23 -1.37
C SER A 455 -13.52 4.56 -0.24
N ALA A 456 -14.63 5.17 0.19
CA ALA A 456 -15.53 4.61 1.19
C ALA A 456 -16.70 3.83 0.57
N GLN A 457 -17.39 3.02 1.37
CA GLN A 457 -18.61 2.33 0.94
C GLN A 457 -19.74 3.32 0.58
N ASP A 458 -20.66 2.92 -0.29
CA ASP A 458 -21.84 3.75 -0.61
C ASP A 458 -22.73 3.90 0.64
N PRO A 459 -22.94 5.12 1.17
CA PRO A 459 -23.70 5.34 2.39
C PRO A 459 -25.17 4.91 2.29
N TYR A 460 -25.74 4.87 1.08
CA TYR A 460 -27.12 4.46 0.82
C TYR A 460 -27.24 3.08 0.15
N TYR A 461 -26.11 2.42 -0.12
CA TYR A 461 -26.04 1.10 -0.78
C TYR A 461 -26.79 1.02 -2.13
N ILE A 462 -26.98 2.16 -2.81
CA ILE A 462 -27.68 2.24 -4.09
C ILE A 462 -26.82 1.62 -5.20
N LEU A 463 -25.52 1.92 -5.25
CA LEU A 463 -24.59 1.37 -6.24
C LEU A 463 -24.51 -0.16 -6.17
N PRO A 464 -24.31 -0.80 -4.99
CA PRO A 464 -24.36 -2.26 -4.89
C PRO A 464 -25.67 -2.85 -5.38
N LEU A 465 -26.82 -2.23 -5.05
CA LEU A 465 -28.13 -2.71 -5.50
C LEU A 465 -28.28 -2.63 -7.02
N LEU A 466 -27.89 -1.51 -7.64
CA LEU A 466 -27.88 -1.35 -9.09
C LEU A 466 -26.92 -2.33 -9.77
N MET A 467 -25.75 -2.55 -9.16
CA MET A 467 -24.78 -3.55 -9.63
C MET A 467 -25.40 -4.95 -9.59
N GLY A 468 -26.05 -5.34 -8.49
CA GLY A 468 -26.79 -6.59 -8.36
C GLY A 468 -27.91 -6.75 -9.40
N ALA A 469 -28.70 -5.71 -9.61
CA ALA A 469 -29.75 -5.69 -10.63
C ALA A 469 -29.17 -5.87 -12.04
N SER A 470 -28.05 -5.22 -12.34
CA SER A 470 -27.35 -5.39 -13.62
C SER A 470 -26.80 -6.80 -13.81
N MET A 471 -26.24 -7.43 -12.76
CA MET A 471 -25.84 -8.84 -12.80
C MET A 471 -27.02 -9.77 -13.05
N PHE A 472 -28.15 -9.53 -12.39
CA PHE A 472 -29.37 -10.31 -12.59
C PHE A 472 -29.88 -10.21 -14.04
N MET A 473 -29.83 -9.02 -14.64
CA MET A 473 -30.17 -8.82 -16.06
C MET A 473 -29.22 -9.59 -16.99
N ILE A 474 -27.90 -9.52 -16.74
CA ILE A 474 -26.90 -10.28 -17.53
C ILE A 474 -27.17 -11.78 -17.43
N GLN A 475 -27.47 -12.27 -16.23
CA GLN A 475 -27.79 -13.67 -16.00
C GLN A 475 -29.05 -14.10 -16.75
N LYS A 476 -30.11 -13.30 -16.75
CA LYS A 476 -31.35 -13.57 -17.51
C LYS A 476 -31.12 -13.63 -19.02
N MET A 477 -30.20 -12.83 -19.54
CA MET A 477 -29.88 -12.79 -20.98
C MET A 477 -28.92 -13.90 -21.42
N SER A 478 -28.13 -14.44 -20.48
CA SER A 478 -27.10 -15.44 -20.77
C SER A 478 -27.68 -16.86 -20.68
N PRO A 479 -27.43 -17.73 -21.66
CA PRO A 479 -27.94 -19.09 -21.63
C PRO A 479 -27.29 -19.89 -20.50
N THR A 480 -28.10 -20.42 -19.58
CA THR A 480 -27.63 -21.29 -18.51
C THR A 480 -27.31 -22.68 -19.08
N THR A 481 -26.03 -23.04 -19.09
CA THR A 481 -25.56 -24.37 -19.53
C THR A 481 -25.54 -25.39 -18.38
N VAL A 482 -25.88 -24.93 -17.17
CA VAL A 482 -25.94 -25.72 -15.95
C VAL A 482 -27.14 -26.65 -15.99
N THR A 483 -26.85 -27.94 -15.84
CA THR A 483 -27.83 -29.03 -15.92
C THR A 483 -28.29 -29.50 -14.55
N ASP A 484 -27.48 -29.25 -13.52
CA ASP A 484 -27.72 -29.59 -12.13
C ASP A 484 -28.63 -28.54 -11.45
N PRO A 485 -29.83 -28.92 -10.97
CA PRO A 485 -30.77 -28.00 -10.33
C PRO A 485 -30.17 -27.25 -9.14
N MET A 486 -29.24 -27.85 -8.41
CA MET A 486 -28.63 -27.20 -7.25
C MET A 486 -27.65 -26.09 -7.67
N GLN A 487 -26.85 -26.32 -8.70
CA GLN A 487 -25.95 -25.30 -9.24
C GLN A 487 -26.72 -24.17 -9.92
N GLN A 488 -27.85 -24.48 -10.56
CA GLN A 488 -28.73 -23.46 -11.12
C GLN A 488 -29.29 -22.56 -10.02
N LYS A 489 -29.74 -23.13 -8.89
CA LYS A 489 -30.17 -22.36 -7.71
C LYS A 489 -29.06 -21.44 -7.20
N ILE A 490 -27.84 -21.96 -7.02
CA ILE A 490 -26.69 -21.15 -6.57
C ILE A 490 -26.41 -20.01 -7.56
N MET A 491 -26.41 -20.28 -8.85
CA MET A 491 -26.23 -19.24 -9.86
C MET A 491 -27.33 -18.19 -9.76
N THR A 492 -28.61 -18.56 -9.61
CA THR A 492 -29.70 -17.57 -9.48
C THR A 492 -29.60 -16.69 -8.23
N PHE A 493 -28.99 -17.20 -7.16
CA PHE A 493 -28.73 -16.41 -5.94
C PHE A 493 -27.42 -15.63 -5.98
N MET A 494 -26.53 -15.90 -6.95
CA MET A 494 -25.23 -15.26 -7.09
C MET A 494 -25.30 -13.72 -7.15
N PRO A 495 -26.21 -13.08 -7.91
CA PRO A 495 -26.33 -11.62 -7.90
C PRO A 495 -26.65 -11.05 -6.52
N VAL A 496 -27.50 -11.72 -5.74
CA VAL A 496 -27.86 -11.31 -4.38
C VAL A 496 -26.65 -11.44 -3.44
N MET A 497 -25.94 -12.58 -3.51
CA MET A 497 -24.73 -12.81 -2.72
C MET A 497 -23.64 -11.78 -3.03
N PHE A 498 -23.39 -11.48 -4.32
CA PHE A 498 -22.44 -10.43 -4.70
C PHE A 498 -22.91 -9.05 -4.27
N THR A 499 -24.21 -8.75 -4.33
CA THR A 499 -24.75 -7.49 -3.80
C THR A 499 -24.35 -7.32 -2.34
N PHE A 500 -24.69 -8.28 -1.47
CA PHE A 500 -24.31 -8.27 -0.04
C PHE A 500 -22.80 -8.19 0.19
N PHE A 501 -22.01 -8.85 -0.65
CA PHE A 501 -20.56 -8.77 -0.58
C PHE A 501 -20.05 -7.36 -0.88
N PHE A 502 -20.55 -6.72 -1.95
CA PHE A 502 -20.13 -5.38 -2.38
C PHE A 502 -20.72 -4.24 -1.55
N LEU A 503 -21.62 -4.50 -0.59
CA LEU A 503 -22.12 -3.48 0.35
C LEU A 503 -20.98 -2.85 1.17
N PHE A 504 -19.93 -3.61 1.46
CA PHE A 504 -18.81 -3.18 2.30
C PHE A 504 -17.58 -2.73 1.49
N PHE A 505 -17.68 -2.65 0.17
CA PHE A 505 -16.57 -2.28 -0.71
C PHE A 505 -16.61 -0.78 -1.08
N PRO A 506 -15.45 -0.19 -1.41
CA PRO A 506 -15.36 1.18 -1.91
C PRO A 506 -16.31 1.44 -3.09
N SER A 507 -17.05 2.54 -3.02
CA SER A 507 -18.07 2.90 -4.01
C SER A 507 -17.48 3.08 -5.41
N GLY A 508 -16.23 3.53 -5.55
CA GLY A 508 -15.52 3.61 -6.82
C GLY A 508 -15.29 2.25 -7.49
N LEU A 509 -15.03 1.20 -6.71
CA LEU A 509 -14.93 -0.16 -7.22
C LEU A 509 -16.30 -0.70 -7.66
N VAL A 510 -17.34 -0.44 -6.86
CA VAL A 510 -18.70 -0.83 -7.20
C VAL A 510 -19.17 -0.11 -8.46
N LEU A 511 -18.83 1.18 -8.62
CA LEU A 511 -19.08 1.98 -9.80
C LEU A 511 -18.43 1.37 -11.04
N TYR A 512 -17.14 1.02 -10.97
CA TYR A 512 -16.46 0.30 -12.04
C TYR A 512 -17.23 -0.96 -12.45
N TRP A 513 -17.63 -1.78 -11.48
CA TRP A 513 -18.35 -3.01 -11.77
C TRP A 513 -19.71 -2.75 -12.42
N LEU A 514 -20.50 -1.81 -11.89
CA LEU A 514 -21.80 -1.43 -12.44
C LEU A 514 -21.67 -0.98 -13.89
N VAL A 515 -20.74 -0.07 -14.19
CA VAL A 515 -20.49 0.43 -15.55
C VAL A 515 -20.04 -0.70 -16.46
N SER A 516 -19.18 -1.58 -15.97
CA SER A 516 -18.70 -2.76 -16.66
C SER A 516 -19.83 -3.74 -17.02
N ASN A 517 -20.82 -3.91 -16.13
CA ASN A 517 -22.03 -4.68 -16.39
C ASN A 517 -22.94 -3.99 -17.42
N ILE A 518 -23.10 -2.67 -17.35
CA ILE A 518 -23.88 -1.92 -18.35
C ILE A 518 -23.26 -2.06 -19.74
N VAL A 519 -21.95 -1.91 -19.87
CA VAL A 519 -21.23 -2.14 -21.14
C VAL A 519 -21.45 -3.57 -21.63
N THR A 520 -21.39 -4.54 -20.73
CA THR A 520 -21.66 -5.95 -21.03
C THR A 520 -23.07 -6.15 -21.59
N LEU A 521 -24.10 -5.58 -20.96
CA LEU A 521 -25.48 -5.65 -21.44
C LEU A 521 -25.62 -5.08 -22.84
N ILE A 522 -25.03 -3.90 -23.09
CA ILE A 522 -25.05 -3.26 -24.41
C ILE A 522 -24.35 -4.14 -25.45
N GLN A 523 -23.16 -4.65 -25.15
CA GLN A 523 -22.40 -5.53 -26.05
C GLN A 523 -23.18 -6.81 -26.37
N GLN A 524 -23.75 -7.46 -25.36
CA GLN A 524 -24.53 -8.68 -25.51
C GLN A 524 -25.77 -8.45 -26.39
N SER A 525 -26.53 -7.38 -26.13
CA SER A 525 -27.68 -7.00 -26.95
C SER A 525 -27.32 -6.73 -28.41
N LEU A 526 -26.25 -5.98 -28.67
CA LEU A 526 -25.80 -5.67 -30.03
C LEU A 526 -25.32 -6.93 -30.77
N ILE A 527 -24.57 -7.81 -30.10
CA ILE A 527 -24.07 -9.05 -30.70
C ILE A 527 -25.22 -10.01 -31.00
N TYR A 528 -26.16 -10.21 -30.08
CA TYR A 528 -27.31 -11.09 -30.31
C TYR A 528 -28.20 -10.59 -31.46
N LYS A 529 -28.50 -9.29 -31.52
CA LYS A 529 -29.22 -8.69 -32.66
C LYS A 529 -28.47 -8.90 -33.99
N ALA A 530 -27.14 -8.75 -33.98
CA ALA A 530 -26.33 -8.96 -35.18
C ALA A 530 -26.30 -10.43 -35.64
N LEU A 531 -26.35 -11.39 -34.70
CA LEU A 531 -26.41 -12.82 -34.99
C LEU A 531 -27.79 -13.25 -35.49
N GLU A 532 -28.87 -12.71 -34.91
CA GLU A 532 -30.25 -12.90 -35.41
C GLU A 532 -30.39 -12.42 -36.85
N LYS A 533 -29.85 -11.24 -37.19
CA LYS A 533 -29.85 -10.70 -38.56
C LYS A 533 -29.07 -11.57 -39.55
N LYS A 534 -28.11 -12.37 -39.08
CA LYS A 534 -27.32 -13.31 -39.89
C LYS A 534 -27.97 -14.70 -40.03
N GLY A 535 -29.22 -14.86 -39.60
CA GLY A 535 -29.98 -16.10 -39.80
C GLY A 535 -29.68 -17.20 -38.78
N LEU A 536 -28.99 -16.91 -37.68
CA LEU A 536 -28.97 -17.80 -36.50
C LEU A 536 -30.30 -17.65 -35.76
N HIS A 537 -31.36 -18.21 -36.35
CA HIS A 537 -32.68 -18.25 -35.73
C HIS A 537 -32.72 -19.37 -34.69
N THR A 538 -33.18 -19.02 -33.48
CA THR A 538 -33.81 -20.02 -32.60
C THR A 538 -35.22 -20.18 -33.15
N LYS A 539 -35.62 -21.39 -33.57
CA LYS A 539 -37.04 -21.71 -33.71
C LYS A 539 -37.56 -22.13 -32.35
#